data_AF-A0A522T6L4-F1
#
_entry.id   AF-A0A522T6L4-F1
#
_cell.length_a   1.000
_cell.length_b   1.000
_cell.length_c   1.000
_cell.angle_alpha   90.00
_cell.angle_beta   90.00
_cell.angle_gamma   90.00
#
_symmetry.space_group_name_H-M   'P 1'
#
loop_
_entity.id
_entity.type
_entity.pdbx_description
1 polymer ?
#
loop_
_entity_poly.entity_id
_entity_poly.type
_entity_poly.pdbx_seq_one_letter_code
_entity_poly.pdbx_strand_id
1 'polypeptide(L)'
;MPSVNKIKPANTTPGMRRELKNLPGEKWKDIPNYENTYQVSNYGRVKSLERTMILYYSAQNTYRERRIKERILAQRIIRHYNHFVKDYRYECLVNLFDDYGGKTQLVHRLVFSAFKKQLSYDDDNLCISHKDGNGLNNRLSNLERGYKSDVLKRAYSNNRHITPFALKSKQELKRIHQKGGQSRKKKVIQFTLNGKIIERYDSIAEASNMTGIADSNIIQVLKKRTKQAGGYKWEYAG
;
A
#
# COMPACT_ATOMS: atom_id res chain seq x y z
N MET A 1 -1.47 -8.19 -28.98
CA MET A 1 -0.44 -7.32 -28.38
C MET A 1 -1.00 -5.91 -28.29
N PRO A 2 -1.37 -5.40 -27.10
CA PRO A 2 -1.73 -3.99 -26.97
C PRO A 2 -0.46 -3.15 -26.87
N SER A 3 -0.48 -2.03 -27.58
CA SER A 3 0.64 -1.14 -27.87
C SER A 3 1.51 -0.78 -26.66
N VAL A 4 2.82 -0.86 -26.86
CA VAL A 4 3.84 -0.16 -26.07
C VAL A 4 3.43 1.30 -25.99
N ASN A 5 2.90 1.73 -24.85
CA ASN A 5 2.67 3.14 -24.56
C ASN A 5 4.04 3.83 -24.59
N LYS A 6 4.39 4.39 -25.75
CA LYS A 6 5.60 5.20 -25.94
C LYS A 6 5.51 6.34 -24.93
N ILE A 7 6.31 6.23 -23.87
CA ILE A 7 6.47 7.28 -22.87
C ILE A 7 6.90 8.52 -23.64
N LYS A 8 6.05 9.54 -23.64
CA LYS A 8 6.44 10.84 -24.17
C LYS A 8 7.69 11.28 -23.39
N PRO A 9 8.78 11.72 -24.05
CA PRO A 9 10.03 12.05 -23.38
C PRO A 9 9.78 13.05 -22.26
N ALA A 10 10.49 12.92 -21.14
CA ALA A 10 10.27 13.70 -19.91
C ALA A 10 10.12 15.21 -20.18
N ASN A 11 10.82 15.74 -21.19
CA ASN A 11 10.80 17.15 -21.60
C ASN A 11 9.47 17.64 -22.22
N THR A 12 8.56 16.74 -22.59
CA THR A 12 7.25 17.12 -23.17
C THR A 12 6.14 17.18 -22.13
N THR A 13 6.36 16.70 -20.92
CA THR A 13 5.35 16.73 -19.85
C THR A 13 5.43 18.06 -19.11
N PRO A 14 4.36 18.88 -19.08
CA PRO A 14 4.39 20.21 -18.47
C PRO A 14 4.84 20.22 -17.01
N GLY A 15 4.56 19.16 -16.24
CA GLY A 15 5.02 19.00 -14.86
C GLY A 15 6.54 18.90 -14.68
N MET A 16 7.29 18.57 -15.74
CA MET A 16 8.75 18.42 -15.71
C MET A 16 9.52 19.69 -16.09
N ARG A 17 8.82 20.71 -16.57
CA ARG A 17 9.40 21.99 -17.00
C ARG A 17 9.98 22.76 -15.81
N ARG A 18 11.21 23.26 -15.96
CA ARG A 18 11.99 23.87 -14.85
C ARG A 18 12.03 25.39 -14.87
N GLU A 19 11.38 26.03 -15.84
CA GLU A 19 11.34 27.49 -15.93
C GLU A 19 10.44 28.06 -14.82
N LEU A 20 10.85 29.18 -14.21
CA LEU A 20 10.03 29.89 -13.22
C LEU A 20 8.77 30.52 -13.82
N LYS A 21 8.79 30.81 -15.13
CA LYS A 21 7.63 31.36 -15.85
C LYS A 21 6.42 30.43 -15.71
N ASN A 22 5.27 31.02 -15.41
CA ASN A 22 4.01 30.28 -15.34
C ASN A 22 3.57 29.82 -16.73
N LEU A 23 2.98 28.63 -16.80
CA LEU A 23 2.31 28.14 -17.99
C LEU A 23 0.88 28.71 -18.07
N PRO A 24 0.27 28.82 -19.27
CA PRO A 24 -1.11 29.26 -19.40
C PRO A 24 -2.07 28.39 -18.55
N GLY A 25 -2.88 29.05 -17.71
CA GLY A 25 -3.87 28.38 -16.84
C GLY A 25 -3.27 27.63 -15.64
N GLU A 26 -1.98 27.80 -15.37
CA GLU A 26 -1.33 27.22 -14.20
C GLU A 26 -1.68 28.00 -12.93
N LYS A 27 -2.03 27.25 -11.89
CA LYS A 27 -2.36 27.73 -10.56
C LYS A 27 -1.42 27.07 -9.57
N TRP A 28 -0.94 27.82 -8.59
CA TRP A 28 -0.07 27.35 -7.52
C TRP A 28 -0.80 27.36 -6.20
N LYS A 29 -0.49 26.40 -5.33
CA LYS A 29 -0.95 26.34 -3.94
C LYS A 29 0.17 25.86 -3.04
N ASP A 30 0.13 26.28 -1.78
CA ASP A 30 1.02 25.75 -0.75
C ASP A 30 0.81 24.25 -0.57
N ILE A 31 1.92 23.55 -0.34
CA ILE A 31 1.89 22.14 -0.03
C ILE A 31 1.54 22.02 1.46
N PRO A 32 0.50 21.24 1.84
CA PRO A 32 0.16 21.06 3.25
C PRO A 32 1.34 20.55 4.08
N ASN A 33 1.55 21.13 5.26
CA ASN A 33 2.69 20.91 6.17
C ASN A 33 4.04 21.46 5.66
N TYR A 34 4.01 22.24 4.59
CA TYR A 34 5.19 22.84 3.94
C TYR A 34 4.88 24.28 3.50
N GLU A 35 3.95 24.93 4.19
CA GLU A 35 3.52 26.30 3.94
C GLU A 35 4.71 27.26 4.00
N ASN A 36 4.68 28.30 3.15
CA ASN A 36 5.76 29.29 3.00
C ASN A 36 7.12 28.71 2.54
N THR A 37 7.21 27.41 2.29
CA THR A 37 8.44 26.70 1.97
C THR A 37 8.36 26.09 0.57
N TYR A 38 7.26 25.42 0.25
CA TYR A 38 7.05 24.82 -1.07
C TYR A 38 5.62 25.01 -1.57
N GLN A 39 5.52 25.15 -2.89
CA GLN A 39 4.24 25.19 -3.61
C GLN A 39 4.19 24.10 -4.67
N VAL A 40 2.99 23.63 -4.98
CA VAL A 40 2.71 22.70 -6.07
C VAL A 40 1.69 23.32 -7.03
N SER A 41 1.91 23.11 -8.33
CA SER A 41 0.98 23.60 -9.35
C SER A 41 -0.04 22.55 -9.75
N ASN A 42 -1.19 22.98 -10.28
CA ASN A 42 -2.19 22.08 -10.86
C ASN A 42 -1.68 21.32 -12.10
N TYR A 43 -0.48 21.65 -12.61
CA TYR A 43 0.21 20.96 -13.70
C TYR A 43 1.19 19.90 -13.19
N GLY A 44 1.38 19.81 -11.87
CA GLY A 44 2.31 18.90 -11.24
C GLY A 44 3.74 19.42 -11.22
N ARG A 45 3.98 20.74 -11.30
CA ARG A 45 5.29 21.33 -11.00
C ARG A 45 5.41 21.58 -9.50
N VAL A 46 6.62 21.49 -8.97
CA VAL A 46 6.89 21.72 -7.54
C VAL A 46 7.94 22.81 -7.42
N LYS A 47 7.65 23.82 -6.62
CA LYS A 47 8.43 25.04 -6.47
C LYS A 47 8.93 25.15 -5.03
N SER A 48 10.22 25.44 -4.87
CA SER A 48 10.79 25.94 -3.62
C SER A 48 10.67 27.45 -3.62
N LEU A 49 10.06 28.01 -2.59
CA LEU A 49 9.94 29.45 -2.41
C LEU A 49 11.29 30.04 -1.97
N GLU A 50 11.48 31.32 -2.31
CA GLU A 50 12.58 32.09 -1.76
C GLU A 50 12.40 32.28 -0.26
N ARG A 51 13.46 32.02 0.51
CA ARG A 51 13.45 32.17 1.98
C ARG A 51 14.87 32.28 2.52
N THR A 52 15.01 32.85 3.71
CA THR A 52 16.24 32.80 4.49
C THR A 52 16.08 31.75 5.58
N MET A 53 17.03 30.83 5.68
CA MET A 53 17.08 29.84 6.76
C MET A 53 18.27 30.13 7.68
N ILE A 54 18.07 30.01 8.98
CA ILE A 54 19.15 30.08 9.97
C ILE A 54 19.60 28.64 10.24
N LEU A 55 20.88 28.36 10.00
CA LEU A 55 21.48 27.05 10.20
C LEU A 55 22.43 27.09 11.39
N TYR A 56 22.25 26.18 12.34
CA TYR A 56 23.18 25.97 13.44
C TYR A 56 24.32 25.03 13.02
N TYR A 57 25.57 25.46 13.25
CA TYR A 57 26.77 24.71 12.94
C TYR A 57 27.44 24.26 14.23
N SER A 58 27.18 23.02 14.64
CA SER A 58 27.66 22.45 15.90
C SER A 58 29.18 22.51 16.06
N ALA A 59 29.93 22.24 14.98
CA ALA A 59 31.39 22.27 14.99
C ALA A 59 32.00 23.63 15.34
N GLN A 60 31.25 24.72 15.13
CA GLN A 60 31.71 26.10 15.33
C GLN A 60 30.86 26.83 16.38
N ASN A 61 29.87 26.17 16.97
CA ASN A 61 28.86 26.73 17.85
C ASN A 61 28.30 28.09 17.36
N THR A 62 28.01 28.19 16.06
CA THR A 62 27.56 29.45 15.43
C THR A 62 26.30 29.23 14.60
N TYR A 63 25.57 30.32 14.39
CA TYR A 63 24.44 30.39 13.46
C TYR A 63 24.90 31.09 12.18
N ARG A 64 24.49 30.56 11.02
CA ARG A 64 24.65 31.27 9.75
C ARG A 64 23.35 31.35 9.00
N GLU A 65 23.14 32.48 8.34
CA GLU A 65 22.02 32.65 7.43
C GLU A 65 22.33 32.07 6.06
N ARG A 66 21.35 31.36 5.49
CA ARG A 66 21.41 30.84 4.13
C ARG A 66 20.17 31.31 3.37
N ARG A 67 20.40 32.15 2.36
CA ARG A 67 19.35 32.53 1.40
C ARG A 67 19.14 31.41 0.39
N ILE A 68 17.91 30.91 0.32
CA ILE A 68 17.44 29.97 -0.69
C ILE A 68 16.69 30.78 -1.74
N LYS A 69 17.16 30.71 -2.99
CA LYS A 69 16.47 31.34 -4.13
C LYS A 69 15.27 30.50 -4.57
N GLU A 70 14.23 31.17 -5.05
CA GLU A 70 13.09 30.51 -5.67
C GLU A 70 13.54 29.64 -6.85
N ARG A 71 13.00 28.42 -6.96
CA ARG A 71 13.27 27.52 -8.10
C ARG A 71 12.20 26.45 -8.26
N ILE A 72 12.03 25.97 -9.50
CA ILE A 72 11.29 24.74 -9.75
C ILE A 72 12.20 23.53 -9.46
N LEU A 73 11.74 22.67 -8.56
CA LEU A 73 12.45 21.47 -8.15
C LEU A 73 12.48 20.43 -9.28
N ALA A 74 13.65 19.80 -9.43
CA ALA A 74 13.78 18.65 -10.32
C ALA A 74 13.01 17.46 -9.74
N GLN A 75 12.21 16.80 -10.58
CA GLN A 75 11.48 15.60 -10.20
C GLN A 75 12.27 14.37 -10.65
N ARG A 76 12.32 13.37 -9.77
CA ARG A 76 12.91 12.07 -10.06
C ARG A 76 11.83 11.15 -10.62
N ILE A 77 12.12 10.53 -11.76
CA ILE A 77 11.26 9.48 -12.32
C ILE A 77 11.73 8.15 -11.77
N ILE A 78 10.81 7.38 -11.19
CA ILE A 78 11.03 5.98 -10.83
C ILE A 78 10.23 5.07 -11.74
N ARG A 79 10.69 3.82 -11.89
CA ARG A 79 10.01 2.80 -12.67
C ARG A 79 9.79 1.54 -11.83
N HIS A 80 8.60 0.96 -11.96
CA HIS A 80 8.21 -0.29 -11.34
C HIS A 80 7.97 -1.32 -12.43
N TYR A 81 8.74 -2.40 -12.40
CA TYR A 81 8.58 -3.48 -13.36
C TYR A 81 7.40 -4.37 -12.96
N ASN A 82 6.52 -4.65 -13.91
CA ASN A 82 5.46 -5.63 -13.77
C ASN A 82 5.86 -6.91 -14.50
N HIS A 83 6.15 -7.97 -13.73
CA HIS A 83 6.61 -9.25 -14.26
C HIS A 83 5.57 -10.00 -15.10
N PHE A 84 4.27 -9.69 -14.91
CA PHE A 84 3.18 -10.36 -15.61
C PHE A 84 3.04 -9.84 -17.04
N VAL A 85 2.92 -8.52 -17.21
CA VAL A 85 2.83 -7.89 -18.54
C VAL A 85 4.18 -7.54 -19.16
N LYS A 86 5.29 -7.83 -18.47
CA LYS A 86 6.67 -7.54 -18.90
C LYS A 86 6.90 -6.07 -19.27
N ASP A 87 6.30 -5.17 -18.48
CA ASP A 87 6.24 -3.74 -18.78
C ASP A 87 6.52 -2.89 -17.53
N TYR A 88 6.91 -1.63 -17.72
CA TYR A 88 7.19 -0.68 -16.65
C TYR A 88 6.03 0.28 -16.42
N ARG A 89 5.77 0.57 -15.15
CA ARG A 89 4.99 1.74 -14.72
C ARG A 89 5.94 2.80 -14.21
N TYR A 90 5.62 4.07 -14.44
CA TYR A 90 6.46 5.19 -14.04
C TYR A 90 5.74 6.08 -13.03
N GLU A 91 6.50 6.70 -12.12
CA GLU A 91 5.98 7.68 -11.16
C GLU A 91 6.97 8.83 -10.94
N CYS A 92 6.45 10.01 -10.61
CA CYS A 92 7.26 11.19 -10.31
C CYS A 92 7.37 11.43 -8.80
N LEU A 93 8.60 11.60 -8.35
CA LEU A 93 8.96 11.91 -6.97
C LEU A 93 9.67 13.26 -6.87
N VAL A 94 9.54 13.92 -5.72
CA VAL A 94 10.31 15.11 -5.35
C VAL A 94 10.76 14.97 -3.89
N ASN A 95 11.92 15.54 -3.54
CA ASN A 95 12.35 15.62 -2.15
C ASN A 95 11.96 16.99 -1.59
N LEU A 96 11.21 16.99 -0.48
CA LEU A 96 10.88 18.17 0.30
C LEU A 96 11.60 18.09 1.64
N PHE A 97 12.02 19.23 2.18
CA PHE A 97 12.75 19.31 3.45
C PHE A 97 12.01 20.23 4.41
N ASP A 98 11.77 19.74 5.62
CA ASP A 98 11.33 20.50 6.78
C ASP A 98 12.44 20.48 7.86
N ASP A 99 12.18 21.07 9.02
CA ASP A 99 13.13 21.14 10.14
C ASP A 99 13.49 19.75 10.71
N TYR A 100 12.65 18.74 10.45
CA TYR A 100 12.87 17.36 10.86
C TYR A 100 13.59 16.52 9.78
N GLY A 101 13.87 17.11 8.61
CA GLY A 101 14.68 16.51 7.55
C GLY A 101 13.98 16.37 6.20
N GLY A 102 14.60 15.59 5.32
CA GLY A 102 14.13 15.39 3.95
C GLY A 102 13.18 14.20 3.80
N LYS A 103 12.05 14.40 3.12
CA LYS A 103 11.10 13.34 2.76
C LYS A 103 10.86 13.31 1.25
N THR A 104 10.91 12.11 0.68
CA THR A 104 10.55 11.88 -0.72
C THR A 104 9.03 11.73 -0.86
N GLN A 105 8.42 12.53 -1.73
CA GLN A 105 6.97 12.61 -1.91
C GLN A 105 6.57 12.34 -3.37
N LEU A 106 5.43 11.67 -3.56
CA LEU A 106 4.80 11.47 -4.87
C LEU A 106 4.12 12.75 -5.34
N VAL A 107 4.48 13.23 -6.52
CA VAL A 107 4.01 14.52 -7.05
C VAL A 107 2.49 14.53 -7.23
N HIS A 108 1.90 13.45 -7.73
CA HIS A 108 0.44 13.36 -7.87
C HIS A 108 -0.30 13.48 -6.54
N ARG A 109 0.28 12.96 -5.43
CA ARG A 109 -0.31 13.10 -4.09
C ARG A 109 -0.22 14.54 -3.62
N LEU A 110 0.89 15.23 -3.86
CA LEU A 110 1.04 16.65 -3.53
C LEU A 110 0.01 17.50 -4.26
N VAL A 111 -0.14 17.31 -5.58
CA VAL A 111 -1.13 18.02 -6.40
C VAL A 111 -2.54 17.78 -5.87
N PHE A 112 -2.92 16.53 -5.64
CA PHE A 112 -4.26 16.22 -5.14
C PHE A 112 -4.50 16.81 -3.74
N SER A 113 -3.51 16.68 -2.85
CA SER A 113 -3.58 17.16 -1.47
C SER A 113 -3.81 18.67 -1.40
N ALA A 114 -3.04 19.45 -2.16
CA ALA A 114 -3.13 20.90 -2.15
C ALA A 114 -4.42 21.43 -2.81
N PHE A 115 -4.92 20.77 -3.87
CA PHE A 115 -6.04 21.31 -4.66
C PHE A 115 -7.41 20.77 -4.29
N LYS A 116 -7.52 19.56 -3.72
CA LYS A 116 -8.81 18.91 -3.48
C LYS A 116 -9.08 18.65 -2.00
N LYS A 117 -8.20 17.92 -1.33
CA LYS A 117 -8.37 17.54 0.07
C LYS A 117 -7.02 17.15 0.64
N GLN A 118 -6.65 17.71 1.79
CA GLN A 118 -5.49 17.24 2.53
C GLN A 118 -5.67 15.74 2.86
N LEU A 119 -4.68 14.94 2.48
CA LEU A 119 -4.74 13.49 2.64
C LEU A 119 -4.17 13.09 4.01
N SER A 120 -5.00 12.49 4.87
CA SER A 120 -4.52 11.75 6.06
C SER A 120 -4.02 10.37 5.62
N TYR A 121 -2.88 9.94 6.16
CA TYR A 121 -2.34 8.60 5.88
C TYR A 121 -3.10 7.49 6.61
N ASP A 122 -3.75 7.81 7.73
CA ASP A 122 -4.34 6.84 8.65
C ASP A 122 -5.84 6.60 8.37
N ASP A 123 -6.59 7.65 8.01
CA ASP A 123 -8.06 7.56 7.89
C ASP A 123 -8.55 7.22 6.48
N ASP A 124 -7.73 7.51 5.48
CA ASP A 124 -8.16 7.50 4.11
C ASP A 124 -7.38 6.35 3.43
N ASN A 125 -8.03 5.18 3.29
CA ASN A 125 -7.61 4.05 2.42
C ASN A 125 -7.56 4.46 0.92
N LEU A 126 -7.14 5.69 0.68
CA LEU A 126 -7.28 6.49 -0.51
C LEU A 126 -6.05 6.32 -1.38
N CYS A 127 -6.31 5.97 -2.63
CA CYS A 127 -5.32 5.91 -3.66
C CYS A 127 -5.63 7.01 -4.66
N ILE A 128 -4.63 7.84 -4.96
CA ILE A 128 -4.71 8.80 -6.05
C ILE A 128 -4.15 8.11 -7.28
N SER A 129 -4.89 8.21 -8.38
CA SER A 129 -4.56 7.49 -9.61
C SER A 129 -4.69 8.39 -10.83
N HIS A 130 -4.08 7.97 -11.93
CA HIS A 130 -4.04 8.69 -13.20
C HIS A 130 -5.08 8.11 -14.15
N LYS A 131 -5.97 8.95 -14.66
CA LYS A 131 -7.06 8.56 -15.57
C LYS A 131 -6.53 7.97 -16.88
N ASP A 132 -5.46 8.57 -17.41
CA ASP A 132 -4.79 8.13 -18.64
C ASP A 132 -3.80 6.96 -18.42
N GLY A 133 -3.64 6.48 -17.19
CA GLY A 133 -2.66 5.44 -16.84
C GLY A 133 -1.18 5.86 -16.92
N ASN A 134 -0.90 7.13 -17.26
CA ASN A 134 0.46 7.66 -17.34
C ASN A 134 0.85 8.35 -16.02
N GLY A 135 1.65 7.67 -15.21
CA GLY A 135 2.10 8.18 -13.92
C GLY A 135 3.07 9.38 -13.97
N LEU A 136 3.45 9.83 -15.18
CA LEU A 136 4.17 11.08 -15.38
C LEU A 136 3.22 12.28 -15.60
N ASN A 137 1.96 12.05 -16.00
CA ASN A 137 0.98 13.11 -16.22
C ASN A 137 0.28 13.52 -14.91
N ASN A 138 0.99 14.25 -14.06
CA ASN A 138 0.50 14.66 -12.74
C ASN A 138 -0.41 15.90 -12.75
N ARG A 139 -1.04 16.22 -13.89
CA ARG A 139 -2.03 17.31 -13.96
C ARG A 139 -3.23 16.98 -13.09
N LEU A 140 -3.71 17.94 -12.30
CA LEU A 140 -4.88 17.77 -11.43
C LEU A 140 -6.10 17.19 -12.17
N SER A 141 -6.33 17.63 -13.41
CA SER A 141 -7.45 17.13 -14.25
C SER A 141 -7.34 15.65 -14.60
N ASN A 142 -6.11 15.12 -14.66
CA ASN A 142 -5.80 13.71 -14.92
C ASN A 142 -5.78 12.86 -13.64
N LEU A 143 -5.88 13.48 -12.46
CA LEU A 143 -5.90 12.76 -11.19
C LEU A 143 -7.34 12.43 -10.78
N GLU A 144 -7.51 11.25 -10.20
CA GLU A 144 -8.76 10.83 -9.61
C GLU A 144 -8.52 10.10 -8.28
N ARG A 145 -9.50 10.27 -7.39
CA ARG A 145 -9.58 9.58 -6.12
C ARG A 145 -10.11 8.17 -6.35
N GLY A 146 -9.47 7.19 -5.72
CA GLY A 146 -9.97 5.83 -5.57
C GLY A 146 -9.60 5.27 -4.20
N TYR A 147 -9.90 4.00 -3.99
CA TYR A 147 -9.59 3.25 -2.79
C TYR A 147 -8.57 2.15 -3.10
N LYS A 148 -7.96 1.55 -2.06
CA LYS A 148 -7.07 0.38 -2.23
C LYS A 148 -7.72 -0.76 -3.04
N SER A 149 -9.03 -0.98 -2.86
CA SER A 149 -9.79 -1.96 -3.64
C SER A 149 -9.85 -1.63 -5.14
N ASP A 150 -9.89 -0.34 -5.49
CA ASP A 150 -9.94 0.12 -6.89
C ASP A 150 -8.61 -0.10 -7.60
N VAL A 151 -7.48 -0.05 -6.88
CA VAL A 151 -6.16 -0.36 -7.45
C VAL A 151 -6.14 -1.79 -8.01
N LEU A 152 -6.63 -2.76 -7.23
CA LEU A 152 -6.67 -4.15 -7.65
C LEU A 152 -7.67 -4.36 -8.79
N LYS A 153 -8.89 -3.80 -8.68
CA LYS A 153 -9.90 -3.86 -9.75
C LYS A 153 -9.35 -3.32 -11.08
N ARG A 154 -8.71 -2.14 -11.04
CA ARG A 154 -8.10 -1.52 -12.22
C ARG A 154 -6.97 -2.36 -12.79
N ALA A 155 -6.14 -2.97 -11.94
CA ALA A 155 -5.08 -3.86 -12.40
C ALA A 155 -5.66 -5.07 -13.16
N TYR A 156 -6.80 -5.62 -12.72
CA TYR A 156 -7.53 -6.65 -13.48
C TYR A 156 -8.14 -6.10 -14.78
N SER A 157 -8.88 -4.99 -14.72
CA SER A 157 -9.51 -4.39 -15.91
C SER A 157 -8.50 -4.01 -17.00
N ASN A 158 -7.30 -3.59 -16.59
CA ASN A 158 -6.22 -3.25 -17.51
C ASN A 158 -5.35 -4.46 -17.92
N ASN A 159 -5.74 -5.68 -17.55
CA ASN A 159 -5.00 -6.92 -17.80
C ASN A 159 -3.54 -6.88 -17.29
N ARG A 160 -3.29 -6.17 -16.19
CA ARG A 160 -1.96 -6.05 -15.55
C ARG A 160 -1.80 -6.90 -14.30
N HIS A 161 -2.83 -7.67 -13.96
CA HIS A 161 -2.83 -8.61 -12.84
C HIS A 161 -3.63 -9.86 -13.23
N ILE A 162 -3.15 -11.02 -12.78
CA ILE A 162 -3.86 -12.30 -12.87
C ILE A 162 -3.90 -12.93 -11.49
N THR A 163 -5.01 -13.59 -11.15
CA THR A 163 -5.04 -14.31 -9.88
C THR A 163 -3.99 -15.42 -9.95
N PRO A 164 -3.16 -15.63 -8.89
CA PRO A 164 -2.25 -16.77 -8.86
C PRO A 164 -2.95 -18.12 -9.02
N PHE A 165 -4.26 -18.19 -8.75
CA PHE A 165 -5.09 -19.37 -8.93
C PHE A 165 -5.47 -19.61 -10.40
N ALA A 166 -5.67 -18.57 -11.20
CA ALA A 166 -5.98 -18.70 -12.64
C ALA A 166 -4.81 -19.31 -13.43
N LEU A 167 -3.59 -19.20 -12.92
CA LEU A 167 -2.39 -19.79 -13.52
C LEU A 167 -2.14 -21.24 -13.12
N LYS A 168 -2.92 -21.80 -12.19
CA LYS A 168 -2.66 -23.13 -11.61
C LYS A 168 -3.51 -24.20 -12.26
N SER A 169 -2.92 -25.37 -12.46
CA SER A 169 -3.64 -26.57 -12.85
C SER A 169 -4.58 -27.05 -11.74
N LYS A 170 -5.61 -27.82 -12.11
CA LYS A 170 -6.51 -28.47 -11.14
C LYS A 170 -5.75 -29.32 -10.12
N GLN A 171 -4.67 -29.98 -10.55
CA GLN A 171 -3.85 -30.83 -9.68
C GLN A 171 -3.08 -29.99 -8.63
N GLU A 172 -2.51 -28.86 -9.03
CA GLU A 172 -1.84 -27.95 -8.09
C GLU A 172 -2.81 -27.34 -7.09
N LEU A 173 -4.01 -26.94 -7.55
CA LEU A 173 -5.06 -26.45 -6.66
C LEU A 173 -5.45 -27.52 -5.62
N LYS A 174 -5.58 -28.78 -6.03
CA LYS A 174 -5.86 -29.91 -5.13
C LYS A 174 -4.76 -30.09 -4.08
N ARG A 175 -3.48 -30.01 -4.48
CA ARG A 175 -2.34 -30.10 -3.55
C ARG A 175 -2.32 -28.94 -2.55
N ILE A 176 -2.59 -27.71 -2.99
CA ILE A 176 -2.67 -26.54 -2.10
C ILE A 176 -3.79 -26.72 -1.08
N HIS A 177 -4.97 -27.18 -1.52
CA HIS A 177 -6.10 -27.43 -0.63
C HIS A 177 -5.77 -28.51 0.40
N GLN A 178 -5.18 -29.63 -0.02
CA GLN A 178 -4.75 -30.72 0.87
C GLN A 178 -3.72 -30.24 1.89
N LYS A 179 -2.69 -29.49 1.46
CA LYS A 179 -1.66 -28.95 2.35
C LYS A 179 -2.26 -27.96 3.36
N GLY A 180 -3.15 -27.08 2.91
CA GLY A 180 -3.86 -26.13 3.78
C GLY A 180 -4.81 -26.82 4.77
N GLY A 181 -5.43 -27.94 4.38
CA GLY A 181 -6.21 -28.78 5.28
C GLY A 181 -5.34 -29.46 6.33
N GLN A 182 -4.19 -30.02 5.92
CA GLN A 182 -3.26 -30.66 6.85
C GLN A 182 -2.65 -29.69 7.86
N SER A 183 -2.21 -28.50 7.44
CA SER A 183 -1.63 -27.52 8.37
C SER A 183 -2.63 -26.96 9.39
N ARG A 184 -3.93 -27.13 9.14
CA ARG A 184 -5.01 -26.73 10.05
C ARG A 184 -5.47 -27.87 10.97
N LYS A 185 -5.00 -29.10 10.76
CA LYS A 185 -5.28 -30.19 11.68
C LYS A 185 -4.63 -29.86 13.02
N LYS A 186 -5.45 -29.87 14.07
CA LYS A 186 -5.01 -29.67 15.44
C LYS A 186 -5.25 -30.94 16.21
N LYS A 187 -4.19 -31.50 16.77
CA LYS A 187 -4.25 -32.65 17.66
C LYS A 187 -5.02 -32.29 18.92
N VAL A 188 -5.80 -33.23 19.44
CA VAL A 188 -6.64 -33.03 20.63
C VAL A 188 -6.56 -34.21 21.56
N ILE A 189 -6.77 -33.95 22.84
CA ILE A 189 -6.77 -34.94 23.91
C ILE A 189 -8.16 -34.95 24.54
N GLN A 190 -8.73 -36.15 24.68
CA GLN A 190 -9.98 -36.38 25.37
C GLN A 190 -9.71 -36.76 26.83
N PHE A 191 -10.49 -36.21 27.75
CA PHE A 191 -10.39 -36.49 29.18
C PHE A 191 -11.74 -36.86 29.76
N THR A 192 -11.71 -37.70 30.80
CA THR A 192 -12.81 -37.84 31.74
C THR A 192 -13.09 -36.50 32.43
N LEU A 193 -14.28 -36.33 33.02
CA LEU A 193 -14.61 -35.12 33.78
C LEU A 193 -13.69 -34.90 35.00
N ASN A 194 -13.11 -35.98 35.52
CA ASN A 194 -12.15 -35.97 36.63
C ASN A 194 -10.71 -35.69 36.18
N GLY A 195 -10.47 -35.43 34.88
CA GLY A 195 -9.16 -35.02 34.36
C GLY A 195 -8.21 -36.16 33.98
N LYS A 196 -8.65 -37.42 34.00
CA LYS A 196 -7.87 -38.54 33.47
C LYS A 196 -7.94 -38.57 31.94
N ILE A 197 -6.79 -38.71 31.27
CA ILE A 197 -6.69 -38.88 29.81
C ILE A 197 -7.41 -40.15 29.40
N ILE A 198 -8.22 -40.06 28.34
CA ILE A 198 -8.86 -41.18 27.68
C ILE A 198 -8.08 -41.53 26.42
N GLU A 199 -7.96 -40.59 25.48
CA GLU A 199 -7.38 -40.85 24.16
C GLU A 199 -6.76 -39.58 23.55
N ARG A 200 -5.81 -39.75 22.63
CA ARG A 200 -5.19 -38.67 21.85
C ARG A 200 -5.53 -38.85 20.37
N TYR A 201 -6.03 -37.79 19.76
CA TYR A 201 -6.39 -37.77 18.34
C TYR A 201 -5.48 -36.83 17.56
N ASP A 202 -5.13 -37.21 16.34
CA ASP A 202 -4.34 -36.39 15.43
C ASP A 202 -5.17 -35.23 14.84
N SER A 203 -6.50 -35.26 14.96
CA SER A 203 -7.36 -34.12 14.63
C SER A 203 -8.71 -34.09 15.35
N ILE A 204 -9.34 -32.91 15.39
CA ILE A 204 -10.73 -32.75 15.86
C ILE A 204 -11.70 -33.61 15.03
N ALA A 205 -11.52 -33.68 13.71
CA ALA A 205 -12.36 -34.48 12.84
C ALA A 205 -12.25 -35.99 13.13
N GLU A 206 -11.03 -36.46 13.45
CA GLU A 206 -10.81 -37.83 13.90
C GLU A 206 -11.46 -38.11 15.25
N ALA A 207 -11.29 -37.21 16.22
CA ALA A 207 -11.96 -37.31 17.52
C ALA A 207 -13.48 -37.40 17.37
N SER A 208 -14.06 -36.56 16.51
CA SER A 208 -15.49 -36.54 16.19
C SER A 208 -15.96 -37.85 15.57
N ASN A 209 -15.24 -38.37 14.56
CA ASN A 209 -15.59 -39.64 13.93
C ASN A 209 -15.53 -40.82 14.92
N MET A 210 -14.53 -40.85 15.79
CA MET A 210 -14.34 -41.95 16.76
C MET A 210 -15.32 -41.90 17.93
N THR A 211 -15.76 -40.71 18.32
CA THR A 211 -16.66 -40.52 19.47
C THR A 211 -18.13 -40.28 19.09
N GLY A 212 -18.42 -40.00 17.82
CA GLY A 212 -19.73 -39.56 17.35
C GLY A 212 -20.12 -38.13 17.77
N ILE A 213 -19.20 -37.38 18.39
CA ILE A 213 -19.45 -36.03 18.90
C ILE A 213 -19.12 -35.01 17.81
N ALA A 214 -20.10 -34.20 17.41
CA ALA A 214 -19.91 -33.17 16.39
C ALA A 214 -18.69 -32.26 16.66
N ASP A 215 -17.87 -32.02 15.62
CA ASP A 215 -16.68 -31.16 15.64
C ASP A 215 -16.95 -29.80 16.29
N SER A 216 -18.11 -29.21 15.99
CA SER A 216 -18.54 -27.91 16.52
C SER A 216 -18.62 -27.89 18.03
N ASN A 217 -19.08 -28.98 18.66
CA ASN A 217 -19.19 -29.11 20.10
C ASN A 217 -17.82 -29.27 20.75
N ILE A 218 -16.95 -30.11 20.16
CA ILE A 218 -15.55 -30.25 20.60
C ILE A 218 -14.83 -28.89 20.52
N ILE A 219 -15.02 -28.15 19.42
CA ILE A 219 -14.44 -26.81 19.22
C ILE A 219 -14.95 -25.81 20.26
N GLN A 220 -16.21 -25.86 20.68
CA GLN A 220 -16.72 -24.98 21.73
C GLN A 220 -16.03 -25.20 23.07
N VAL A 221 -15.73 -26.45 23.42
CA VAL A 221 -14.95 -26.79 24.62
C VAL A 221 -13.52 -26.29 24.50
N LEU A 222 -12.87 -26.54 23.36
CA LEU A 222 -11.50 -26.07 23.09
C LEU A 222 -11.37 -24.54 23.09
N LYS A 223 -12.44 -23.82 22.74
CA LYS A 223 -12.55 -22.35 22.83
C LYS A 223 -12.99 -21.85 24.21
N LYS A 224 -13.15 -22.75 25.18
CA LYS A 224 -13.60 -22.47 26.55
C LYS A 224 -15.00 -21.82 26.62
N ARG A 225 -15.85 -22.07 25.61
CA ARG A 225 -17.24 -21.58 25.56
C ARG A 225 -18.21 -22.53 26.27
N THR A 226 -17.91 -23.81 26.28
CA THR A 226 -18.64 -24.85 27.02
C THR A 226 -17.65 -25.67 27.86
N LYS A 227 -18.16 -26.33 28.91
CA LYS A 227 -17.31 -27.08 29.85
C LYS A 227 -17.01 -28.51 29.41
N GLN A 228 -17.86 -29.10 28.57
CA GLN A 228 -17.77 -30.49 28.11
C GLN A 228 -18.52 -30.69 26.80
N ALA A 229 -18.16 -31.74 26.07
CA ALA A 229 -18.87 -32.22 24.89
C ALA A 229 -18.93 -33.76 24.94
N GLY A 230 -20.14 -34.31 24.76
CA GLY A 230 -20.41 -35.75 24.85
C GLY A 230 -20.05 -36.39 26.20
N GLY A 231 -20.04 -35.62 27.29
CA GLY A 231 -19.64 -36.09 28.63
C GLY A 231 -18.12 -36.06 28.89
N TYR A 232 -17.33 -35.45 28.00
CA TYR A 232 -15.88 -35.40 28.10
C TYR A 232 -15.32 -33.97 28.10
N LYS A 233 -14.15 -33.81 28.70
CA LYS A 233 -13.31 -32.60 28.59
C LYS A 233 -12.34 -32.75 27.41
N TRP A 234 -11.99 -31.64 26.79
CA TRP A 234 -11.17 -31.62 25.58
C TRP A 234 -10.13 -30.51 25.65
N GLU A 235 -8.88 -30.84 25.30
CA GLU A 235 -7.80 -29.86 25.18
C GLU A 235 -6.99 -30.08 23.91
N TYR A 236 -6.30 -29.04 23.43
CA TYR A 236 -5.34 -29.19 22.34
C TYR A 236 -4.12 -29.97 22.85
N ALA A 237 -3.62 -30.91 22.07
CA ALA A 237 -2.31 -31.49 22.37
C ALA A 237 -1.24 -30.43 22.07
N GLY A 238 -0.39 -30.15 23.06
CA GLY A 238 0.77 -29.27 22.93
C GLY A 238 1.83 -29.82 21.99
#